data_AF-A0A916Y821-F1
#
_entry.id   AF-A0A916Y821-F1
#
_cell.length_a   1.000
_cell.length_b   1.000
_cell.length_c   1.000
_cell.angle_alpha   90.00
_cell.angle_beta   90.00
_cell.angle_gamma   90.00
#
_symmetry.space_group_name_H-M   'P 1'
#
loop_
_entity.id
_entity.type
_entity.pdbx_description
1 polymer ?
#
loop_
_entity_poly.entity_id
_entity_poly.type
_entity_poly.pdbx_seq_one_letter_code
_entity_poly.pdbx_strand_id
1 'polypeptide(L)'
;MAPASRGPRDAAMRLARSCYGHLAGRLGVAIADALERRGIVHLDDGVGRVSGEGRRFLADLGIDSDALAGAERPLCRTCLDWSERRLHLSGKLGAAILERTIEFGWLARVPKSRTLRISGAGERGFAETFRCEPVWRGAAPQPLLAIAFAEPGNDFCNPAEAKPQEALWSG
;
A
#
# COMPACT_ATOMS: atom_id res chain seq x y z
N MET A 1 -18.96 5.16 -19.19
CA MET A 1 -18.05 4.06 -19.54
C MET A 1 -17.21 3.73 -18.31
N ALA A 2 -17.43 2.58 -17.66
CA ALA A 2 -16.66 2.20 -16.48
C ALA A 2 -15.20 1.87 -16.88
N PRO A 3 -14.18 2.30 -16.13
CA PRO A 3 -12.79 2.03 -16.49
C PRO A 3 -12.53 0.52 -16.49
N ALA A 4 -11.89 0.03 -17.55
CA ALA A 4 -11.48 -1.37 -17.66
C ALA A 4 -10.66 -1.76 -16.43
N SER A 5 -11.03 -2.86 -15.77
CA SER A 5 -10.28 -3.42 -14.63
C SER A 5 -8.92 -3.87 -15.14
N ARG A 6 -7.89 -3.03 -15.00
CA ARG A 6 -6.53 -3.37 -15.41
C ARG A 6 -5.95 -4.31 -14.36
N GLY A 7 -5.71 -5.57 -14.73
CA GLY A 7 -5.09 -6.64 -13.94
C GLY A 7 -6.06 -7.72 -13.41
N PRO A 8 -5.57 -8.89 -12.94
CA PRO A 8 -6.42 -10.02 -12.56
C PRO A 8 -7.52 -9.62 -11.58
N ARG A 9 -8.78 -10.01 -11.86
CA ARG A 9 -9.92 -9.81 -10.94
C ARG A 9 -9.80 -10.64 -9.66
N ASP A 10 -8.87 -11.59 -9.64
CA ASP A 10 -8.63 -12.50 -8.54
C ASP A 10 -8.30 -11.74 -7.24
N ALA A 11 -9.16 -11.90 -6.24
CA ALA A 11 -9.04 -11.23 -4.95
C ALA A 11 -7.76 -11.61 -4.19
N ALA A 12 -7.25 -12.84 -4.36
CA ALA A 12 -6.00 -13.28 -3.74
C ALA A 12 -4.80 -12.60 -4.40
N MET A 13 -4.80 -12.44 -5.72
CA MET A 13 -3.74 -11.74 -6.45
C MET A 13 -3.68 -10.23 -6.12
N ARG A 14 -4.83 -9.63 -5.79
CA ARG A 14 -4.92 -8.26 -5.27
C ARG A 14 -4.52 -8.15 -3.81
N LEU A 15 -4.77 -9.18 -3.00
CA LEU A 15 -4.41 -9.21 -1.59
C LEU A 15 -2.90 -9.23 -1.40
N ALA A 16 -2.20 -10.23 -1.94
CA ALA A 16 -0.77 -10.38 -1.80
C ALA A 16 -0.17 -11.12 -3.00
N ARG A 17 0.89 -10.58 -3.57
CA ARG A 17 1.60 -11.20 -4.70
C ARG A 17 3.07 -10.79 -4.74
N SER A 18 3.84 -11.54 -5.51
CA SER A 18 5.17 -11.11 -5.95
C SER A 18 5.05 -10.27 -7.23
N CYS A 19 5.51 -9.02 -7.17
CA CYS A 19 5.71 -8.18 -8.35
C CYS A 19 7.13 -8.40 -8.91
N TYR A 20 7.43 -9.62 -9.36
CA TYR A 20 8.76 -9.97 -9.88
C TYR A 20 9.87 -9.76 -8.85
N GLY A 21 9.76 -10.46 -7.72
CA GLY A 21 10.82 -10.52 -6.71
C GLY A 21 10.60 -9.64 -5.49
N HIS A 22 9.53 -8.84 -5.43
CA HIS A 22 9.19 -8.05 -4.25
C HIS A 22 7.68 -8.10 -3.95
N LEU A 23 7.30 -7.77 -2.72
CA LEU A 23 5.93 -7.88 -2.23
C LEU A 23 5.04 -6.74 -2.77
N ALA A 24 3.85 -7.09 -3.26
CA ALA A 24 2.87 -6.17 -3.82
C ALA A 24 1.43 -6.61 -3.50
N GLY A 25 0.45 -5.86 -4.01
CA GLY A 25 -0.95 -5.94 -3.62
C GLY A 25 -1.22 -5.12 -2.36
N ARG A 26 -2.44 -5.25 -1.83
CA ARG A 26 -2.86 -4.54 -0.61
C ARG A 26 -1.87 -4.72 0.54
N LEU A 27 -1.34 -5.93 0.75
CA LEU A 27 -0.35 -6.18 1.80
C LEU A 27 0.97 -5.43 1.54
N GLY A 28 1.49 -5.47 0.30
CA GLY A 28 2.75 -4.80 -0.03
C GLY A 28 2.67 -3.28 0.11
N VAL A 29 1.55 -2.68 -0.30
CA VAL A 29 1.28 -1.25 -0.11
C VAL A 29 1.11 -0.93 1.38
N ALA A 30 0.34 -1.73 2.13
CA ALA A 30 0.13 -1.48 3.55
C ALA A 30 1.45 -1.51 4.34
N ILE A 31 2.36 -2.45 4.03
CA ILE A 31 3.69 -2.50 4.63
C ILE A 31 4.50 -1.25 4.28
N ALA A 32 4.49 -0.83 3.01
CA ALA A 32 5.18 0.38 2.59
C ALA A 32 4.68 1.60 3.35
N ASP A 33 3.36 1.77 3.44
CA ASP A 33 2.75 2.88 4.18
C ASP A 33 3.09 2.83 5.68
N ALA A 34 3.10 1.64 6.28
CA ALA A 34 3.40 1.48 7.70
C ALA A 34 4.84 1.87 8.01
N LEU A 35 5.78 1.47 7.15
CA LEU A 35 7.18 1.84 7.29
C LEU A 35 7.40 3.33 7.03
N GLU A 36 6.67 3.92 6.08
CA GLU A 36 6.72 5.36 5.82
C GLU A 36 6.16 6.19 6.97
N ARG A 37 4.98 5.85 7.49
CA ARG A 37 4.38 6.52 8.67
C ARG A 37 5.27 6.44 9.91
N ARG A 38 6.07 5.38 10.03
CA ARG A 38 7.01 5.19 11.14
C ARG A 38 8.36 5.89 10.92
N GLY A 39 8.59 6.52 9.76
CA GLY A 39 9.89 7.11 9.42
C GLY A 39 11.01 6.08 9.23
N ILE A 40 10.67 4.81 8.98
CA ILE A 40 11.64 3.74 8.69
C ILE A 40 12.20 3.89 7.28
N VAL A 41 11.31 4.24 6.35
CA VAL A 41 11.65 4.56 4.97
C VAL A 41 10.96 5.86 4.57
N HIS A 42 11.57 6.63 3.68
CA HIS A 42 10.93 7.74 2.99
C HIS A 42 10.85 7.39 1.52
N LEU A 43 9.64 7.38 0.95
CA LEU A 43 9.39 6.91 -0.41
C LEU A 43 9.21 8.10 -1.34
N ASP A 44 10.01 8.13 -2.40
CA ASP A 44 9.90 9.08 -3.50
C ASP A 44 9.64 8.30 -4.81
N ASP A 45 9.37 9.01 -5.90
CA ASP A 45 9.18 8.35 -7.19
C ASP A 45 10.49 7.68 -7.66
N GLY A 46 10.41 6.39 -7.96
CA GLY A 46 11.53 5.54 -8.35
C GLY A 46 12.50 5.12 -7.23
N VAL A 47 12.65 5.85 -6.12
CA VAL A 47 13.66 5.59 -5.07
C VAL A 47 13.10 5.73 -3.67
N GLY A 48 13.66 4.98 -2.71
CA GLY A 48 13.37 5.16 -1.29
C GLY A 48 14.65 5.32 -0.47
N ARG A 49 14.57 6.09 0.62
CA ARG A 49 15.67 6.28 1.57
C ARG A 49 15.35 5.57 2.88
N VAL A 50 16.25 4.71 3.32
CA VAL A 50 16.14 4.04 4.63
C VAL A 50 16.75 4.94 5.70
N SER A 51 16.01 5.22 6.77
CA SER A 51 16.50 6.04 7.88
C SER A 51 17.47 5.26 8.77
N GLY A 52 18.14 5.94 9.71
CA GLY A 52 18.97 5.26 10.71
C GLY A 52 18.18 4.30 11.60
N GLU A 53 16.92 4.63 11.91
CA GLU A 53 16.00 3.70 12.60
C GLU A 53 15.60 2.55 11.68
N GLY A 54 15.40 2.82 10.40
CA GLY A 54 15.13 1.80 9.41
C GLY A 54 16.22 0.74 9.31
N ARG A 55 17.49 1.13 9.37
CA ARG A 55 18.60 0.16 9.39
C ARG A 55 18.54 -0.77 10.60
N ARG A 56 18.23 -0.24 11.79
CA ARG A 56 18.05 -1.06 13.01
C ARG A 56 16.87 -2.01 12.87
N PHE A 57 15.72 -1.50 12.42
CA PHE A 57 14.55 -2.32 12.15
C PHE A 57 14.84 -3.46 11.15
N LEU A 58 15.61 -3.18 10.10
CA LEU A 58 16.01 -4.20 9.13
C LEU A 58 16.95 -5.23 9.76
N ALA A 59 17.92 -4.81 10.57
CA ALA A 59 18.78 -5.73 11.30
C ALA A 59 17.98 -6.65 12.23
N ASP A 60 16.98 -6.11 12.97
CA ASP A 60 16.08 -6.90 13.82
C ASP A 60 15.24 -7.90 13.01
N LEU A 61 14.89 -7.55 11.77
CA LEU A 61 14.22 -8.44 10.82
C LEU A 61 15.19 -9.51 10.25
N GLY A 62 16.49 -9.40 10.52
CA GLY A 62 17.55 -10.25 9.97
C GLY A 62 18.00 -9.85 8.56
N ILE A 63 17.85 -8.57 8.21
CA ILE A 63 18.28 -8.00 6.93
C ILE A 63 19.49 -7.09 7.17
N ASP A 64 20.66 -7.50 6.68
CA ASP A 64 21.85 -6.66 6.68
C ASP A 64 21.77 -5.63 5.54
N SER A 65 21.32 -4.41 5.88
CA SER A 65 21.20 -3.33 4.91
C SER A 65 22.53 -2.85 4.33
N ASP A 66 23.63 -3.04 5.07
CA ASP A 66 24.95 -2.57 4.65
C ASP A 66 25.56 -3.56 3.65
N ALA A 67 25.40 -4.87 3.88
CA ALA A 67 25.75 -5.90 2.89
C ALA A 67 24.90 -5.79 1.61
N LEU A 68 23.64 -5.36 1.72
CA LEU A 68 22.78 -5.13 0.56
C LEU A 68 23.13 -3.84 -0.19
N ALA A 69 23.64 -2.82 0.50
CA ALA A 69 24.06 -1.56 -0.11
C ALA A 69 25.28 -1.79 -1.02
N GLY A 70 25.06 -1.73 -2.34
CA GLY A 70 26.15 -1.75 -3.32
C GLY A 70 26.38 -0.35 -3.89
N ALA A 71 27.56 -0.11 -4.46
CA ALA A 71 27.96 1.21 -4.96
C ALA A 71 27.08 1.74 -6.11
N GLU A 72 26.46 0.88 -6.91
CA GLU A 72 25.82 1.27 -8.18
C GLU A 72 24.29 1.31 -8.18
N ARG A 73 23.62 0.73 -7.18
CA ARG A 73 22.14 0.63 -7.18
C ARG A 73 21.54 0.99 -5.82
N PRO A 74 20.47 1.83 -5.79
CA PRO A 74 19.77 2.13 -4.55
C PRO A 74 19.29 0.86 -3.84
N LEU A 75 19.50 0.81 -2.52
CA LEU A 75 19.02 -0.27 -1.65
C LEU A 75 17.51 -0.45 -1.78
N CYS A 76 16.78 0.67 -1.70
CA CYS A 76 15.33 0.73 -1.83
C CYS A 76 14.94 1.45 -3.12
N ARG A 77 14.10 0.79 -3.91
CA ARG A 77 13.39 1.38 -5.05
C ARG A 77 11.90 1.37 -4.73
N THR A 78 11.12 2.18 -5.43
CA THR A 78 9.65 2.14 -5.35
C THR A 78 9.09 1.53 -6.63
N CYS A 79 7.95 0.85 -6.51
CA CYS A 79 7.19 0.31 -7.64
C CYS A 79 5.73 0.73 -7.49
N LEU A 80 5.08 1.10 -8.60
CA LEU A 80 3.67 1.48 -8.59
C LEU A 80 2.80 0.22 -8.68
N ASP A 81 2.00 -0.03 -7.64
CA ASP A 81 1.07 -1.14 -7.62
C ASP A 81 -0.07 -0.90 -8.63
N TRP A 82 -0.28 -1.82 -9.58
CA TRP A 82 -1.34 -1.64 -10.58
C TRP A 82 -2.76 -1.76 -9.99
N SER A 83 -2.95 -2.54 -8.93
CA SER A 83 -4.26 -2.80 -8.32
C SER A 83 -4.67 -1.67 -7.37
N GLU A 84 -3.71 -1.18 -6.59
CA GLU A 84 -3.94 -0.16 -5.56
C GLU A 84 -3.62 1.25 -6.06
N ARG A 85 -2.84 1.38 -7.14
CA ARG A 85 -2.31 2.65 -7.68
C ARG A 85 -1.48 3.43 -6.66
N ARG A 86 -0.71 2.71 -5.84
CA ARG A 86 0.11 3.25 -4.73
C ARG A 86 1.51 2.64 -4.76
N LEU A 87 2.47 3.36 -4.21
CA LEU A 87 3.86 2.90 -4.18
C LEU A 87 4.03 1.76 -3.18
N HIS A 88 4.87 0.79 -3.52
CA HIS A 88 5.36 -0.24 -2.62
C HIS A 88 6.87 -0.45 -2.79
N LEU A 89 7.47 -1.19 -1.86
CA LEU A 89 8.91 -1.41 -1.81
C LEU A 89 9.37 -2.38 -2.89
N SER A 90 10.43 -2.00 -3.61
CA SER A 90 11.11 -2.79 -4.62
C SER A 90 12.63 -2.67 -4.47
N GLY A 91 13.38 -3.20 -5.44
CA GLY A 91 14.84 -3.29 -5.36
C GLY A 91 15.30 -4.34 -4.34
N LYS A 92 16.55 -4.21 -3.88
CA LYS A 92 17.17 -5.18 -2.96
C LYS A 92 16.42 -5.27 -1.64
N LEU A 93 15.97 -4.13 -1.11
CA LEU A 93 15.18 -4.08 0.11
C LEU A 93 13.85 -4.82 -0.02
N GLY A 94 13.09 -4.52 -1.09
CA GLY A 94 11.80 -5.18 -1.33
C GLY A 94 11.92 -6.70 -1.52
N ALA A 95 13.02 -7.15 -2.13
CA ALA A 95 13.32 -8.57 -2.28
C ALA A 95 13.67 -9.22 -0.94
N ALA A 96 14.57 -8.62 -0.16
CA ALA A 96 14.95 -9.14 1.15
C ALA A 96 13.76 -9.24 2.11
N ILE A 97 12.87 -8.25 2.13
CA ILE A 97 11.64 -8.30 2.95
C ILE A 97 10.73 -9.46 2.50
N LEU A 98 10.56 -9.66 1.19
CA LEU A 98 9.77 -10.78 0.68
C LEU A 98 10.38 -12.13 1.10
N GLU A 99 11.70 -12.28 1.00
CA GLU A 99 12.39 -13.52 1.37
C GLU A 99 12.27 -13.80 2.87
N ARG A 100 12.55 -12.81 3.73
CA ARG A 100 12.42 -12.96 5.20
C ARG A 100 11.01 -13.33 5.63
N THR A 101 10.00 -12.71 5.04
CA THR A 101 8.59 -13.03 5.36
C THR A 101 8.18 -14.42 4.88
N ILE A 102 8.82 -14.97 3.85
CA ILE A 102 8.64 -16.37 3.46
C ILE A 102 9.37 -17.31 4.43
N GLU A 103 10.62 -16.98 4.82
CA GLU A 103 11.42 -17.76 5.76
C GLU A 103 10.77 -17.88 7.14
N PHE A 104 10.12 -16.82 7.62
CA PHE A 104 9.32 -16.87 8.84
C PHE A 104 8.00 -17.66 8.70
N GLY A 105 7.67 -18.14 7.50
CA GLY A 105 6.42 -18.84 7.22
C GLY A 105 5.18 -17.93 7.22
N TRP A 106 5.37 -16.62 7.10
CA TRP A 106 4.26 -15.65 7.07
C TRP A 106 3.60 -15.62 5.70
N LEU A 107 4.41 -15.75 4.66
CA LEU A 107 3.98 -15.87 3.27
C LEU A 107 4.41 -17.21 2.68
N ALA A 108 3.56 -17.77 1.83
CA ALA A 108 3.89 -18.94 1.03
C ALA A 108 3.63 -18.67 -0.46
N ARG A 109 4.56 -19.07 -1.32
CA ARG A 109 4.39 -18.98 -2.78
C ARG A 109 3.34 -19.98 -3.25
N VAL A 110 2.44 -19.54 -4.13
CA VAL A 110 1.49 -20.43 -4.80
C VAL A 110 2.13 -20.98 -6.08
N PRO A 111 2.15 -22.30 -6.31
CA PRO A 111 2.75 -22.89 -7.51
C PRO A 111 2.17 -22.32 -8.81
N LYS A 112 3.04 -22.06 -9.80
CA LYS A 112 2.66 -21.53 -11.12
C LYS A 112 1.88 -20.21 -11.08
N SER A 113 1.95 -19.47 -9.97
CA SER A 113 1.29 -18.18 -9.78
C SER A 113 2.24 -17.18 -9.11
N ARG A 114 1.93 -15.90 -9.28
CA ARG A 114 2.57 -14.82 -8.52
C ARG A 114 1.86 -14.55 -7.20
N THR A 115 0.70 -15.14 -6.95
CA THR A 115 -0.05 -15.00 -5.70
C THR A 115 0.77 -15.53 -4.52
N LEU A 116 0.66 -14.82 -3.39
CA LEU A 116 1.23 -15.23 -2.11
C LEU A 116 0.09 -15.53 -1.14
N ARG A 117 0.17 -16.66 -0.43
CA ARG A 117 -0.77 -17.01 0.63
C ARG A 117 -0.24 -16.51 1.97
N ILE A 118 -1.08 -15.78 2.70
CA ILE A 118 -0.79 -15.30 4.05
C ILE A 118 -1.19 -16.40 5.04
N SER A 119 -0.29 -16.76 5.96
CA SER A 119 -0.59 -17.68 7.06
C SER A 119 -1.18 -16.94 8.26
N GLY A 120 -1.82 -17.65 9.19
CA GLY A 120 -2.29 -17.04 10.45
C GLY A 120 -1.15 -16.48 11.30
N ALA A 121 0.05 -17.09 11.25
CA ALA A 121 1.26 -16.53 11.85
C ALA A 121 1.69 -15.24 11.15
N GLY A 122 1.55 -15.18 9.83
CA GLY A 122 1.84 -13.98 9.05
C GLY A 122 0.94 -12.81 9.41
N GLU A 123 -0.35 -13.03 9.65
CA GLU A 123 -1.24 -11.95 10.09
C GLU A 123 -0.75 -11.28 11.38
N ARG A 124 -0.38 -12.09 12.38
CA ARG A 124 0.17 -11.57 13.63
C ARG A 124 1.53 -10.92 13.43
N GLY A 125 2.41 -11.56 12.67
CA GLY A 125 3.75 -11.04 12.40
C GLY A 125 3.75 -9.69 11.68
N PHE A 126 2.86 -9.49 10.69
CA PHE A 126 2.72 -8.20 10.02
C PHE A 126 2.19 -7.11 10.97
N ALA A 127 1.24 -7.45 11.84
CA ALA A 127 0.73 -6.53 12.84
C ALA A 127 1.80 -6.16 13.87
N GLU A 128 2.53 -7.15 14.41
CA GLU A 128 3.50 -6.93 15.49
C GLU A 128 4.79 -6.27 14.99
N THR A 129 5.36 -6.76 13.89
CA THR A 129 6.68 -6.31 13.40
C THR A 129 6.57 -5.07 12.53
N PHE A 130 5.66 -5.06 11.57
CA PHE A 130 5.51 -3.92 10.67
C PHE A 130 4.58 -2.84 11.25
N ARG A 131 3.84 -3.12 12.33
CA ARG A 131 2.76 -2.26 12.85
C ARG A 131 1.72 -1.95 11.78
N CYS A 132 1.45 -2.98 11.00
CA CYS A 132 0.55 -2.93 9.89
C CYS A 132 -0.79 -3.47 10.44
N GLU A 133 -1.77 -2.59 10.70
CA GLU A 133 -3.13 -3.03 11.00
C GLU A 133 -3.70 -3.78 9.78
N PRO A 134 -4.53 -4.83 9.92
CA PRO A 134 -4.96 -5.71 8.82
C PRO A 134 -5.94 -5.05 7.84
N VAL A 135 -5.80 -3.74 7.60
CA VAL A 135 -6.48 -2.92 6.59
C VAL A 135 -6.36 -3.51 5.18
N TRP A 136 -5.33 -4.33 4.92
CA TRP A 136 -5.18 -5.05 3.65
C TRP A 136 -6.17 -6.21 3.47
N ARG A 137 -6.87 -6.67 4.52
CA ARG A 137 -7.96 -7.65 4.40
C ARG A 137 -9.30 -6.98 4.07
N GLY A 138 -9.53 -5.74 4.50
CA GLY A 138 -10.72 -4.95 4.16
C GLY A 138 -10.71 -4.46 2.70
N ALA A 139 -11.87 -4.09 2.15
CA ALA A 139 -11.93 -3.42 0.84
C ALA A 139 -10.96 -2.22 0.84
N ALA A 140 -10.23 -2.03 -0.26
CA ALA A 140 -9.16 -1.02 -0.36
C ALA A 140 -9.63 0.31 0.27
N PRO A 141 -8.86 0.93 1.18
CA PRO A 141 -9.22 2.24 1.67
C PRO A 141 -9.36 3.17 0.47
N GLN A 142 -10.49 3.88 0.40
CA GLN A 142 -10.69 4.94 -0.58
C GLN A 142 -9.46 5.86 -0.55
N PRO A 143 -8.96 6.34 -1.70
CA PRO A 143 -7.83 7.27 -1.69
C PRO A 143 -8.17 8.41 -0.73
N LEU A 144 -7.25 8.72 0.18
CA LEU A 144 -7.27 9.95 0.97
C LEU A 144 -7.09 11.11 -0.02
N LEU A 145 -8.18 11.50 -0.67
CA LEU A 145 -8.25 12.75 -1.39
C LEU A 145 -8.17 13.84 -0.33
N ALA A 146 -7.03 14.53 -0.30
CA ALA A 146 -6.80 15.85 0.24
C ALA A 146 -7.38 16.14 1.63
N ILE A 147 -6.48 16.41 2.59
CA ILE A 147 -6.76 17.44 3.58
C ILE A 147 -7.04 18.71 2.77
N ALA A 148 -8.31 18.99 2.50
CA ALA A 148 -8.74 20.28 2.03
C ALA A 148 -8.49 21.23 3.19
N PHE A 149 -7.44 22.04 3.08
CA PHE A 149 -7.39 23.28 3.83
C PHE A 149 -8.69 24.03 3.54
N ALA A 150 -9.48 24.24 4.60
CA ALA A 150 -10.59 25.15 4.55
C ALA A 150 -10.02 26.56 4.34
N GLU A 151 -10.11 27.09 3.13
CA GLU A 151 -9.98 28.52 2.92
C GLU A 151 -11.27 29.19 3.43
N PRO A 152 -11.17 30.27 4.24
CA PRO A 152 -12.33 30.92 4.81
C PRO A 152 -13.00 31.83 3.78
N GLY A 153 -14.33 31.70 3.70
CA GLY A 153 -15.20 32.79 3.27
C GLY A 153 -15.33 33.01 1.77
N ASN A 154 -16.50 32.69 1.24
CA ASN A 154 -17.27 33.76 0.60
C ASN A 154 -18.76 33.51 0.81
N ASP A 155 -19.36 34.40 1.58
CA ASP A 155 -20.79 34.65 1.67
C ASP A 155 -21.39 34.83 0.28
N PHE A 156 -22.38 34.02 -0.06
CA PHE A 156 -23.51 34.48 -0.86
C PHE A 156 -24.79 34.00 -0.20
N CYS A 157 -25.29 34.89 0.67
CA CYS A 157 -26.68 35.17 0.97
C CYS A 157 -27.71 34.36 0.16
N ASN A 158 -28.48 33.52 0.84
CA ASN A 158 -29.87 33.24 0.47
C ASN A 158 -30.74 34.02 1.46
N PRO A 159 -31.71 34.81 0.97
CA PRO A 159 -33.07 34.44 1.38
C PRO A 159 -34.16 34.76 0.35
N ALA A 160 -35.25 34.01 0.47
CA ALA A 160 -36.56 34.19 -0.18
C ALA A 160 -36.58 33.71 -1.65
N GLU A 161 -37.49 32.83 -2.08
CA GLU A 161 -38.91 32.84 -1.79
C GLU A 161 -39.49 31.42 -1.62
N ALA A 162 -40.48 31.33 -0.74
CA ALA A 162 -41.23 30.14 -0.44
C ALA A 162 -42.45 30.00 -1.37
N LYS A 163 -42.58 28.82 -1.99
CA LYS A 163 -43.82 28.02 -2.18
C LYS A 163 -44.94 28.60 -3.11
N PRO A 164 -45.99 27.82 -3.48
CA PRO A 164 -46.06 26.40 -3.86
C PRO A 164 -47.01 26.12 -5.08
N GLN A 165 -47.20 24.83 -5.41
CA GLN A 165 -48.44 24.15 -5.87
C GLN A 165 -48.67 23.69 -7.34
N GLU A 166 -49.17 22.44 -7.40
CA GLU A 166 -50.13 21.76 -8.34
C GLU A 166 -49.63 21.41 -9.75
N ALA A 167 -49.39 20.12 -10.05
CA ALA A 167 -50.36 19.11 -10.50
C ALA A 167 -51.04 19.50 -11.82
N LEU A 168 -50.80 18.71 -12.88
CA LEU A 168 -51.82 18.24 -13.84
C LEU A 168 -51.22 17.22 -14.81
N TRP A 169 -51.95 16.11 -14.94
CA TRP A 169 -51.78 14.99 -15.86
C TRP A 169 -52.63 15.26 -17.11
N SER A 170 -52.27 14.60 -18.22
CA SER A 170 -53.09 14.29 -19.41
C SER A 170 -53.00 15.25 -20.60
N GLY A 171 -52.71 14.65 -21.77
CA GLY A 171 -52.72 15.22 -23.10
C GLY A 171 -52.00 14.29 -24.06
#